data_AF-A0A7S0DZV0-F1
#
_entry.id   AF-A0A7S0DZV0-F1
#
_cell.length_a   1.000
_cell.length_b   1.000
_cell.length_c   1.000
_cell.angle_alpha   90.00
_cell.angle_beta   90.00
_cell.angle_gamma   90.00
#
_symmetry.space_group_name_H-M   'P 1'
#
loop_
_entity.id
_entity.type
_entity.pdbx_description
1 polymer ?
#
loop_
_entity_poly.entity_id
_entity_poly.type
_entity_poly.pdbx_seq_one_letter_code
_entity_poly.pdbx_strand_id
1 'polypeptide(L)'
;ETFLVDFQLELITSSDPPRFSVLHQLLQYHVIQDSLPVARRLLSLISRYPPAFQLGLDMLHRLRLPQEVARVLLEYGMLTEALRYINTRASEVHVPAAEILEAARATGDNQKFYLAFRFVQAMHADQYEQKRRASPGFLSSDNCEEHVECYKKMFEGV
;
A
#
# COMPACT_ATOMS: atom_id res chain seq x y z
N GLU A 1 -25.63 3.30 -8.03
CA GLU A 1 -25.54 3.22 -6.56
C GLU A 1 -24.41 4.09 -5.99
N THR A 2 -23.22 4.14 -6.61
CA THR A 2 -22.05 4.93 -6.16
C THR A 2 -22.35 6.42 -5.92
N PHE A 3 -23.08 7.08 -6.81
CA PHE A 3 -23.45 8.50 -6.68
C PHE A 3 -24.23 8.84 -5.41
N LEU A 4 -25.08 7.91 -4.94
CA LEU A 4 -25.93 8.14 -3.77
C LEU A 4 -25.11 8.06 -2.48
N VAL A 5 -24.15 7.12 -2.44
CA VAL A 5 -23.21 6.97 -1.33
C VAL A 5 -22.24 8.16 -1.28
N ASP A 6 -21.70 8.58 -2.42
CA ASP A 6 -20.82 9.76 -2.49
C ASP A 6 -21.53 11.03 -2.02
N PHE A 7 -22.77 11.24 -2.47
CA PHE A 7 -23.58 12.38 -2.03
C PHE A 7 -23.90 12.33 -0.53
N GLN A 8 -24.23 11.15 0.01
CA GLN A 8 -24.46 10.98 1.45
C GLN A 8 -23.20 11.24 2.28
N LEU A 9 -22.05 10.72 1.84
CA LEU A 9 -20.75 10.95 2.48
C LEU A 9 -20.40 12.44 2.44
N GLU A 10 -20.61 13.10 1.31
CA GLU A 10 -20.37 14.53 1.16
C GLU A 10 -21.28 15.37 2.05
N LEU A 11 -22.57 15.04 2.12
CA LEU A 11 -23.52 15.74 2.99
C LEU A 11 -23.13 15.63 4.48
N ILE A 12 -22.69 14.44 4.92
CA ILE A 12 -22.28 14.19 6.31
C ILE A 12 -20.96 14.91 6.62
N THR A 13 -20.01 14.91 5.70
CA THR A 13 -18.66 15.48 5.89
C THR A 13 -18.58 16.99 5.66
N SER A 14 -19.51 17.55 4.88
CA SER A 14 -19.63 19.00 4.61
C SER A 14 -20.62 19.72 5.52
N SER A 15 -21.34 19.00 6.39
CA SER A 15 -22.18 19.62 7.42
C SER A 15 -21.34 20.39 8.45
N ASP A 16 -21.91 21.47 9.00
CA ASP A 16 -21.30 22.25 10.09
C ASP A 16 -22.15 22.14 11.37
N PRO A 17 -21.66 21.48 12.44
CA PRO A 17 -20.42 20.71 12.51
C PRO A 17 -20.52 19.35 11.78
N PRO A 18 -19.40 18.78 11.30
CA PRO A 18 -19.39 17.51 10.57
C PRO A 18 -19.82 16.34 11.46
N ARG A 19 -20.70 15.49 10.94
CA ARG A 19 -21.35 14.41 11.72
C ARG A 19 -20.61 13.08 11.61
N PHE A 20 -19.34 13.05 12.02
CA PHE A 20 -18.51 11.84 11.90
C PHE A 20 -18.99 10.65 12.75
N SER A 21 -19.70 10.89 13.86
CA SER A 21 -20.31 9.82 14.65
C SER A 21 -21.38 9.05 13.86
N VAL A 22 -22.20 9.76 13.09
CA VAL A 22 -23.21 9.16 12.21
C VAL A 22 -22.53 8.37 11.10
N LEU A 23 -21.48 8.93 10.48
CA LEU A 23 -20.69 8.20 9.49
C LEU A 23 -20.18 6.87 10.03
N HIS A 24 -19.60 6.87 11.24
CA HIS A 24 -19.10 5.67 11.88
C HIS A 24 -20.21 4.62 12.07
N GLN A 25 -21.38 5.05 12.56
CA GLN A 25 -22.53 4.16 12.75
C GLN A 25 -23.02 3.56 11.43
N LEU A 26 -23.13 4.37 10.36
CA LEU A 26 -23.60 3.89 9.05
C LEU A 26 -22.67 2.83 8.46
N LEU A 27 -21.36 2.95 8.69
CA LEU A 27 -20.37 1.95 8.28
C LEU A 27 -20.43 0.72 9.18
N GLN A 28 -20.53 0.89 10.50
CA GLN A 28 -20.57 -0.20 11.47
C GLN A 28 -21.79 -1.10 11.27
N TYR A 29 -22.95 -0.51 10.94
CA TYR A 29 -24.18 -1.25 10.67
C TYR A 29 -24.36 -1.65 9.19
N HIS A 30 -23.32 -1.49 8.36
CA HIS A 30 -23.33 -1.83 6.93
C HIS A 30 -24.51 -1.21 6.14
N VAL A 31 -24.98 -0.04 6.58
CA VAL A 31 -25.95 0.75 5.82
C VAL A 31 -25.28 1.28 4.55
N ILE A 32 -24.02 1.72 4.69
CA ILE A 32 -23.13 1.95 3.56
C ILE A 32 -22.42 0.63 3.27
N GLN A 33 -22.62 0.10 2.06
CA GLN A 33 -22.02 -1.15 1.64
C GLN A 33 -20.51 -0.99 1.42
N ASP A 34 -19.77 -2.06 1.73
CA ASP A 34 -18.33 -2.10 1.49
C ASP A 34 -18.05 -1.97 -0.01
N SER A 35 -17.22 -1.01 -0.39
CA SER A 35 -16.75 -0.87 -1.77
C SER A 35 -15.40 -0.16 -1.82
N LEU A 36 -14.62 -0.43 -2.86
CA LEU A 36 -13.32 0.21 -3.05
C LEU A 36 -13.42 1.76 -3.12
N PRO A 37 -14.40 2.37 -3.83
CA PRO A 37 -14.55 3.83 -3.85
C PRO A 37 -14.81 4.40 -2.45
N VAL A 38 -15.64 3.75 -1.64
CA VAL A 38 -15.93 4.19 -0.27
C VAL A 38 -14.70 4.10 0.61
N ALA A 39 -13.94 2.99 0.53
CA ALA A 39 -12.70 2.84 1.29
C ALA A 39 -11.70 3.96 0.94
N ARG A 40 -11.49 4.24 -0.35
CA ARG A 40 -10.61 5.33 -0.82
C ARG A 40 -11.11 6.71 -0.38
N ARG A 41 -12.42 6.93 -0.36
CA ARG A 41 -13.00 8.18 0.15
C ARG A 41 -12.81 8.34 1.65
N LEU A 42 -12.90 7.27 2.44
CA LEU A 42 -12.59 7.32 3.88
C LEU A 42 -11.12 7.68 4.11
N LEU A 43 -10.22 7.10 3.32
CA LEU A 43 -8.80 7.41 3.39
C LEU A 43 -8.51 8.90 3.09
N SER A 44 -9.26 9.55 2.19
CA SER A 44 -9.08 10.99 1.95
C SER A 44 -9.56 11.89 3.10
N LEU A 45 -10.33 11.37 4.06
CA LEU A 45 -10.90 12.13 5.19
C LEU A 45 -10.02 12.14 6.45
N ILE A 46 -8.89 11.44 6.46
CA ILE A 46 -8.07 11.21 7.67
C ILE A 46 -7.62 12.50 8.35
N SER A 47 -7.34 13.55 7.59
CA SER A 47 -6.93 14.85 8.13
C SER A 47 -8.01 15.50 9.00
N ARG A 48 -9.29 15.21 8.74
CA ARG A 48 -10.45 15.74 9.47
C ARG A 48 -11.04 14.73 10.44
N TYR A 49 -10.90 13.44 10.13
CA TYR A 49 -11.43 12.32 10.92
C TYR A 49 -10.39 11.20 10.98
N PRO A 50 -9.44 11.23 11.94
CA PRO A 50 -8.37 10.23 12.05
C PRO A 50 -8.84 8.76 12.06
N PRO A 51 -9.99 8.39 12.68
CA PRO A 51 -10.50 7.02 12.62
C PRO A 51 -10.85 6.53 11.21
N ALA A 52 -11.00 7.43 10.22
CA ALA A 52 -11.28 7.05 8.84
C ALA A 52 -10.20 6.15 8.24
N PHE A 53 -8.96 6.26 8.71
CA PHE A 53 -7.85 5.41 8.24
C PHE A 53 -8.12 3.93 8.53
N GLN A 54 -8.41 3.61 9.79
CA GLN A 54 -8.71 2.25 10.23
C GLN A 54 -9.99 1.73 9.57
N LEU A 55 -11.04 2.56 9.48
CA LEU A 55 -12.29 2.19 8.82
C LEU A 55 -12.10 1.85 7.33
N GLY A 56 -11.26 2.61 6.63
CA GLY A 56 -10.89 2.33 5.24
C GLY A 56 -10.15 1.00 5.11
N LEU A 57 -9.16 0.75 5.97
CA LEU A 57 -8.43 -0.53 5.98
C LEU A 57 -9.33 -1.72 6.31
N ASP A 58 -10.20 -1.59 7.32
CA ASP A 58 -11.14 -2.64 7.70
C ASP A 58 -12.07 -2.99 6.55
N MET A 59 -12.54 -1.98 5.80
CA MET A 59 -13.35 -2.19 4.60
C MET A 59 -12.57 -2.93 3.51
N LEU A 60 -11.31 -2.56 3.24
CA LEU A 60 -10.46 -3.27 2.27
C LEU A 60 -10.19 -4.72 2.69
N HIS A 61 -10.03 -4.98 3.98
CA HIS A 61 -9.89 -6.33 4.52
C HIS A 61 -11.16 -7.16 4.32
N ARG A 62 -12.34 -6.61 4.59
CA ARG A 62 -13.63 -7.29 4.35
C ARG A 62 -13.87 -7.58 2.87
N LEU A 63 -13.46 -6.66 1.99
CA LEU A 63 -13.51 -6.85 0.52
C LEU A 63 -12.48 -7.86 0.00
N ARG A 64 -11.56 -8.34 0.83
CA ARG A 64 -10.46 -9.24 0.45
C ARG A 64 -9.61 -8.69 -0.69
N LEU A 65 -9.25 -7.39 -0.58
CA LEU A 65 -8.37 -6.70 -1.52
C LEU A 65 -6.99 -6.47 -0.89
N PRO A 66 -6.14 -7.50 -0.73
CA PRO A 66 -4.88 -7.37 -0.01
C PRO A 66 -3.85 -6.50 -0.74
N GLN A 67 -3.93 -6.42 -2.07
CA GLN A 67 -3.08 -5.54 -2.88
C GLN A 67 -3.37 -4.06 -2.59
N GLU A 68 -4.65 -3.70 -2.49
CA GLU A 68 -5.07 -2.33 -2.17
C GLU A 68 -4.64 -1.95 -0.75
N VAL A 69 -4.73 -2.87 0.21
CA VAL A 69 -4.19 -2.67 1.57
C VAL A 69 -2.71 -2.33 1.51
N ALA A 70 -1.90 -3.11 0.79
CA ALA A 70 -0.46 -2.86 0.67
C ALA A 70 -0.17 -1.49 0.02
N ARG A 71 -0.89 -1.13 -1.05
CA ARG A 71 -0.76 0.18 -1.72
C ARG A 71 -1.06 1.32 -0.75
N VAL A 72 -2.15 1.23 0.00
CA VAL A 72 -2.51 2.24 1.00
C VAL A 72 -1.43 2.36 2.08
N LEU A 73 -0.90 1.26 2.61
CA LEU A 73 0.18 1.34 3.61
C LEU A 73 1.43 2.06 3.06
N LEU A 74 1.77 1.84 1.78
CA LEU A 74 2.87 2.55 1.11
C LEU A 74 2.58 4.03 0.89
N GLU A 75 1.38 4.38 0.42
CA GLU A 75 0.94 5.77 0.19
C GLU A 75 0.96 6.60 1.49
N TYR A 76 0.63 6.00 2.62
CA TYR A 76 0.62 6.67 3.94
C TYR A 76 1.99 6.67 4.64
N GLY A 77 3.07 6.24 3.97
CA GLY A 77 4.43 6.27 4.51
C GLY A 77 4.72 5.21 5.58
N MET A 78 3.84 4.23 5.75
CA MET A 78 4.01 3.10 6.68
C MET A 78 4.75 1.96 5.99
N LEU A 79 5.98 2.26 5.56
CA LEU A 79 6.79 1.35 4.75
C LEU A 79 7.05 0.03 5.46
N THR A 80 7.41 0.05 6.74
CA THR A 80 7.75 -1.16 7.50
C THR A 80 6.53 -2.08 7.64
N GLU A 81 5.36 -1.51 7.91
CA GLU A 81 4.09 -2.22 7.98
C GLU A 81 3.71 -2.81 6.62
N ALA A 82 3.89 -2.04 5.54
CA ALA A 82 3.64 -2.48 4.18
C ALA A 82 4.53 -3.66 3.80
N LEU A 83 5.85 -3.55 4.00
CA LEU A 83 6.81 -4.61 3.71
C LEU A 83 6.49 -5.89 4.50
N ARG A 84 6.19 -5.75 5.79
CA ARG A 84 5.77 -6.88 6.63
C ARG A 84 4.48 -7.52 6.09
N TYR A 85 3.48 -6.72 5.73
CA TYR A 85 2.21 -7.21 5.20
C TYR A 85 2.40 -7.97 3.89
N ILE A 86 3.19 -7.42 2.95
CA ILE A 86 3.57 -8.07 1.70
C ILE A 86 4.27 -9.40 1.99
N ASN A 87 5.26 -9.40 2.88
CA ASN A 87 6.01 -10.62 3.23
C ASN A 87 5.10 -11.73 3.80
N THR A 88 4.17 -11.37 4.68
CA THR A 88 3.23 -12.35 5.26
C THR A 88 2.24 -12.92 4.26
N ARG A 89 1.99 -12.22 3.14
CA ARG A 89 1.00 -12.58 2.11
C ARG A 89 1.62 -12.63 0.71
N ALA A 90 2.89 -13.05 0.61
CA ALA A 90 3.67 -12.96 -0.62
C ALA A 90 3.04 -13.67 -1.83
N SER A 91 2.17 -14.67 -1.59
CA SER A 91 1.42 -15.37 -2.64
C SER A 91 0.18 -14.62 -3.16
N GLU A 92 -0.39 -13.71 -2.36
CA GLU A 92 -1.63 -12.99 -2.67
C GLU A 92 -1.37 -11.55 -3.10
N VAL A 93 -0.29 -10.95 -2.60
CA VAL A 93 0.06 -9.55 -2.78
C VAL A 93 1.19 -9.42 -3.78
N HIS A 94 0.88 -8.87 -4.95
CA HIS A 94 1.88 -8.52 -5.94
C HIS A 94 1.95 -7.00 -6.07
N VAL A 95 2.97 -6.40 -5.45
CA VAL A 95 3.28 -4.98 -5.59
C VAL A 95 4.57 -4.87 -6.41
N PRO A 96 4.62 -4.06 -7.47
CA PRO A 96 5.84 -3.90 -8.26
C PRO A 96 6.95 -3.24 -7.44
N ALA A 97 8.18 -3.69 -7.64
CA ALA A 97 9.36 -3.19 -6.94
C ALA A 97 9.52 -1.66 -7.04
N ALA A 98 9.15 -1.08 -8.19
CA ALA A 98 9.17 0.36 -8.41
C ALA A 98 8.31 1.13 -7.40
N GLU A 99 7.07 0.68 -7.15
CA GLU A 99 6.16 1.33 -6.18
C GLU A 99 6.73 1.30 -4.75
N ILE A 100 7.38 0.19 -4.36
CA ILE A 100 7.99 0.04 -3.04
C ILE A 100 9.19 0.99 -2.88
N LEU A 101 10.06 1.08 -3.89
CA LEU A 101 11.24 1.95 -3.86
C LEU A 101 10.87 3.42 -3.93
N GLU A 102 9.85 3.78 -4.71
CA GLU A 102 9.30 5.14 -4.75
C GLU A 102 8.73 5.56 -3.41
N ALA A 103 7.94 4.69 -2.76
CA ALA A 103 7.41 4.95 -1.41
C ALA A 103 8.53 5.10 -0.37
N ALA A 104 9.58 4.28 -0.46
CA ALA A 104 10.74 4.38 0.43
C ALA A 104 11.52 5.68 0.19
N ARG A 105 11.68 6.09 -1.08
CA ARG A 105 12.32 7.36 -1.45
C ARG A 105 11.52 8.56 -0.97
N ALA A 106 10.19 8.52 -1.06
CA ALA A 106 9.30 9.58 -0.59
C ALA A 106 9.39 9.79 0.93
N THR A 107 9.80 8.77 1.68
CA THR A 107 9.98 8.88 3.13
C THR A 107 11.21 9.72 3.52
N GLY A 108 12.19 9.89 2.61
CA GLY A 108 13.41 10.68 2.84
C GLY A 108 14.39 10.10 3.86
N ASP A 109 14.17 8.86 4.32
CA ASP A 109 14.97 8.17 5.33
C ASP A 109 15.83 7.09 4.66
N ASN A 110 17.15 7.29 4.74
CA ASN A 110 18.15 6.40 4.14
C ASN A 110 18.08 4.96 4.68
N GLN A 111 17.71 4.77 5.95
CA GLN A 111 17.61 3.44 6.54
C GLN A 111 16.38 2.69 6.00
N LYS A 112 15.25 3.38 5.87
CA LYS A 112 14.03 2.84 5.29
C LYS A 112 14.20 2.52 3.81
N PHE A 113 14.91 3.37 3.07
CA PHE A 113 15.28 3.10 1.68
C PHE A 113 16.13 1.84 1.54
N TYR A 114 17.17 1.70 2.37
CA TYR A 114 18.01 0.49 2.38
C TYR A 114 17.20 -0.78 2.68
N LEU A 115 16.28 -0.71 3.65
CA LEU A 115 15.41 -1.84 3.99
C LEU A 115 14.51 -2.24 2.80
N ALA A 116 13.86 -1.27 2.16
CA ALA A 116 13.04 -1.52 0.97
C ALA A 116 13.86 -2.10 -0.18
N PHE A 117 15.07 -1.58 -0.40
CA PHE A 117 15.98 -2.09 -1.41
C PHE A 117 16.38 -3.54 -1.16
N ARG A 118 16.78 -3.88 0.07
CA ARG A 118 17.10 -5.26 0.49
C ARG A 118 15.90 -6.19 0.34
N PHE A 119 14.70 -5.71 0.66
CA PHE A 119 13.46 -6.46 0.49
C PHE A 119 13.19 -6.78 -0.98
N VAL A 120 13.31 -5.78 -1.85
CA VAL A 120 13.14 -5.94 -3.30
C VAL A 120 14.17 -6.92 -3.88
N GLN A 121 15.44 -6.83 -3.46
CA GLN A 121 16.47 -7.79 -3.87
C GLN A 121 16.13 -9.23 -3.47
N ALA A 122 15.66 -9.45 -2.24
CA ALA A 122 15.23 -10.77 -1.78
C ALA A 122 14.03 -11.29 -2.61
N MET A 123 13.05 -10.42 -2.87
CA MET A 123 11.88 -10.75 -3.68
C MET A 123 12.25 -11.15 -5.11
N HIS A 124 13.21 -10.45 -5.74
CA HIS A 124 13.70 -10.81 -7.07
C HIS A 124 14.49 -12.12 -7.07
N ALA A 125 15.29 -12.37 -6.03
CA ALA A 125 16.01 -13.64 -5.87
C ALA A 125 15.06 -14.83 -5.75
N ASP A 126 14.00 -14.71 -4.93
CA ASP A 126 13.00 -15.76 -4.75
C ASP A 126 12.22 -16.04 -6.05
N GLN A 127 11.83 -14.99 -6.77
CA GLN A 127 11.17 -15.13 -8.07
C GLN A 127 12.08 -15.80 -9.10
N TYR A 128 13.37 -15.48 -9.10
CA TYR A 128 14.36 -16.11 -9.97
C TYR A 128 14.55 -17.59 -9.64
N GLU A 129 14.63 -17.96 -8.37
CA GLU A 129 14.71 -19.37 -7.95
C GLU A 129 13.46 -20.16 -8.33
N GLN A 130 12.27 -19.59 -8.16
CA GLN A 130 11.02 -20.23 -8.60
C GLN A 130 10.95 -20.40 -10.12
N LYS A 131 11.40 -19.41 -10.90
CA LYS A 131 11.49 -19.53 -12.37
C LYS A 131 12.52 -20.56 -12.80
N ARG A 132 13.65 -20.67 -12.11
CA ARG A 132 14.65 -21.74 -12.34
C ARG A 132 14.12 -23.13 -11.99
N ARG A 133 13.37 -23.25 -10.89
CA ARG A 133 12.72 -24.52 -10.50
C ARG A 133 11.61 -24.91 -11.50
N ALA A 134 10.91 -23.94 -12.07
CA ALA A 134 9.87 -24.17 -13.09
C ALA A 134 10.44 -24.40 -14.50
N SER A 135 11.67 -23.95 -14.79
CA SER A 135 12.33 -24.10 -16.09
C SER A 135 13.85 -24.14 -15.93
N PRO A 136 14.50 -25.31 -16.07
CA PRO A 136 15.94 -25.49 -15.79
C PRO A 136 16.91 -24.84 -16.78
N GLY A 137 16.42 -24.00 -17.72
CA GLY A 137 17.21 -23.33 -18.76
C GLY A 137 17.20 -21.79 -18.72
N PHE A 138 16.64 -21.15 -17.68
CA PHE A 138 16.55 -19.69 -17.62
C PHE A 138 17.90 -19.04 -17.28
N LEU A 139 18.58 -18.51 -18.30
CA LEU A 139 19.80 -17.70 -18.16
C LEU A 139 19.42 -16.24 -17.87
N SER A 140 20.11 -15.64 -16.89
CA SER A 140 19.88 -14.26 -16.44
C SER A 140 20.32 -13.26 -17.51
N SER A 141 19.40 -12.45 -18.02
CA SER A 141 19.73 -11.11 -18.52
C SER A 141 19.01 -10.08 -17.66
N ASP A 142 19.81 -9.14 -17.17
CA ASP A 142 19.49 -7.74 -16.91
C ASP A 142 18.84 -7.26 -15.59
N ASN A 143 19.43 -6.12 -15.19
CA ASN A 143 18.93 -4.99 -14.40
C ASN A 143 19.03 -4.94 -12.87
N CYS A 144 19.71 -5.87 -12.19
CA CYS A 144 20.05 -5.63 -10.78
C CYS A 144 21.27 -4.71 -10.58
N GLU A 145 22.12 -4.54 -11.59
CA GLU A 145 23.41 -3.82 -11.47
C GLU A 145 23.25 -2.29 -11.47
N GLU A 146 22.37 -1.72 -12.31
CA GLU A 146 22.17 -0.25 -12.38
C GLU A 146 21.68 0.35 -11.06
N HIS A 147 20.83 -0.38 -10.32
CA HIS A 147 20.32 0.08 -9.02
C HIS A 147 21.36 -0.04 -7.89
N VAL A 148 22.22 -1.06 -7.95
CA VAL A 148 23.39 -1.19 -7.05
C VAL A 148 24.40 -0.07 -7.32
N GLU A 149 24.60 0.28 -8.59
CA GLU A 149 25.51 1.35 -8.99
C GLU A 149 24.98 2.75 -8.62
N CYS A 150 23.66 2.96 -8.68
CA CYS A 150 23.02 4.19 -8.19
C CYS A 150 23.20 4.34 -6.65
N TYR A 151 23.10 3.25 -5.90
CA TYR A 151 23.37 3.22 -4.46
C TYR A 151 24.85 3.49 -4.15
N LYS A 152 25.79 2.86 -4.87
CA LYS A 152 27.22 3.12 -4.73
C LYS A 152 27.57 4.58 -5.03
N LYS A 153 26.99 5.18 -6.07
CA LYS A 153 27.18 6.61 -6.38
C LYS A 153 26.59 7.54 -5.31
N MET A 154 25.53 7.16 -4.61
CA MET A 154 24.95 7.96 -3.51
C MET A 154 25.68 7.80 -2.17
N PHE A 155 26.31 6.66 -1.89
CA PHE A 155 26.83 6.34 -0.55
C PHE A 155 28.33 6.03 -0.46
N GLU A 156 29.02 5.67 -1.55
CA GLU A 156 30.48 5.41 -1.58
C GLU A 156 31.31 6.62 -2.07
N GLY A 157 30.68 7.79 -2.23
CA GLY A 157 31.35 9.05 -2.54
C GLY A 157 31.77 9.85 -1.30
N VAL A 158 32.66 9.28 -0.48
CA VAL A 158 33.54 10.00 0.46
C VAL A 158 34.95 9.46 0.31
#